data_AF-A0A2I1HSJ1-F1
#
_entry.id   AF-A0A2I1HSJ1-F1
#
_cell.length_a   1.000
_cell.length_b   1.000
_cell.length_c   1.000
_cell.angle_alpha   90.00
_cell.angle_beta   90.00
_cell.angle_gamma   90.00
#
_symmetry.space_group_name_H-M   'P 1'
#
loop_
_entity.id
_entity.type
_entity.pdbx_description
1 polymer ?
#
loop_
_entity_poly.entity_id
_entity_poly.type
_entity_poly.pdbx_seq_one_letter_code
_entity_poly.pdbx_strand_id
1 'polypeptide(L)'
;MTDEQRTNILEQDRLAHQTKYAAQQEQLRTQFLKIGCYNIDNYIEDMMEGDEIINGRHRFERMNKICDKCYALKWKNETKGFCCLDGQIILSPLHEAPPMLYNLLTSNDPNTDKPYVDSIRAYNSIFAFTSLGANIDEDLANAKEGVYTFRIQGALYHRI
;
A
#
# COMPACT_ATOMS: atom_id res chain seq x y z
N MET A 1 4.48 -31.45 -49.71
CA MET A 1 4.98 -30.45 -48.74
C MET A 1 6.16 -31.11 -48.04
N THR A 2 7.36 -30.56 -48.17
CA THR A 2 8.60 -31.16 -47.63
C THR A 2 8.71 -30.89 -46.13
N ASP A 3 9.46 -31.72 -45.39
CA ASP A 3 9.62 -31.56 -43.94
C ASP A 3 10.22 -30.20 -43.57
N GLU A 4 11.13 -29.68 -44.40
CA GLU A 4 11.66 -28.31 -44.26
C GLU A 4 10.60 -27.21 -44.43
N GLN A 5 9.61 -27.41 -45.32
CA GLN A 5 8.49 -26.47 -45.43
C GLN A 5 7.63 -26.51 -44.17
N ARG A 6 7.49 -27.68 -43.54
CA ARG A 6 6.71 -27.85 -42.31
C ARG A 6 7.39 -27.23 -41.10
N THR A 7 8.71 -27.35 -40.98
CA THR A 7 9.50 -26.71 -39.91
C THR A 7 9.51 -25.19 -40.06
N ASN A 8 9.65 -24.68 -41.29
CA ASN A 8 9.60 -23.23 -41.56
C ASN A 8 8.24 -22.61 -41.21
N ILE A 9 7.13 -23.31 -41.49
CA ILE A 9 5.78 -22.86 -41.10
C ILE A 9 5.65 -22.82 -39.57
N LEU A 10 6.12 -23.86 -38.86
CA LEU A 10 6.09 -23.91 -37.40
C LEU A 10 6.94 -22.81 -36.75
N GLU A 11 8.10 -22.49 -37.33
CA GLU A 11 8.94 -21.38 -36.85
C GLU A 11 8.29 -20.03 -37.11
N GLN A 12 7.68 -19.82 -38.29
CA GLN A 12 6.92 -18.60 -38.58
C GLN A 12 5.73 -18.42 -37.62
N ASP A 13 4.98 -19.48 -37.35
CA ASP A 13 3.85 -19.44 -36.41
C ASP A 13 4.33 -19.13 -34.98
N ARG A 14 5.46 -19.70 -34.56
CA ARG A 14 6.06 -19.42 -33.25
C ARG A 14 6.52 -17.97 -33.14
N LEU A 15 7.14 -17.43 -34.19
CA LEU A 15 7.57 -16.03 -34.24
C LEU A 15 6.35 -15.10 -34.18
N ALA A 16 5.34 -15.37 -35.00
CA ALA A 16 4.09 -14.60 -35.03
C ALA A 16 3.37 -14.61 -33.67
N HIS A 17 3.35 -15.76 -32.98
CA HIS A 17 2.82 -15.87 -31.64
C HIS A 17 3.61 -15.02 -30.63
N GLN A 18 4.95 -15.06 -30.68
CA GLN A 18 5.80 -14.23 -29.82
C GLN A 18 5.58 -12.74 -30.07
N THR A 19 5.53 -12.30 -31.32
CA THR A 19 5.29 -10.90 -31.67
C THR A 19 3.91 -10.44 -31.18
N LYS A 20 2.88 -11.27 -31.34
CA LYS A 20 1.53 -10.97 -30.86
C LYS A 20 1.48 -10.87 -29.34
N TYR A 21 2.15 -11.78 -28.63
CA TYR A 21 2.25 -11.76 -27.18
C TYR A 21 3.00 -10.51 -26.68
N ALA A 22 4.12 -10.16 -27.31
CA ALA A 22 4.89 -8.96 -27.00
C ALA A 22 4.07 -7.68 -27.22
N ALA A 23 3.38 -7.57 -28.36
CA ALA A 23 2.50 -6.43 -28.66
C ALA A 23 1.36 -6.30 -27.64
N GLN A 24 0.77 -7.41 -27.19
CA GLN A 24 -0.25 -7.42 -26.14
C GLN A 24 0.32 -6.97 -24.79
N GLN A 25 1.52 -7.43 -24.42
CA GLN A 25 2.20 -6.98 -23.21
C GLN A 25 2.51 -5.48 -23.24
N GLU A 26 2.92 -4.95 -24.39
CA GLU A 26 3.19 -3.53 -24.57
C GLU A 26 1.91 -2.68 -24.56
N GLN A 27 0.81 -3.16 -25.14
CA GLN A 27 -0.52 -2.56 -24.98
C GLN A 27 -0.98 -2.52 -23.52
N LEU A 28 -0.82 -3.63 -22.79
CA LEU A 28 -1.14 -3.65 -21.36
C LEU A 28 -0.25 -2.67 -20.59
N ARG A 29 1.06 -2.66 -20.83
CA ARG A 29 2.01 -1.72 -20.19
C ARG A 29 1.63 -0.26 -20.46
N THR A 30 1.30 0.09 -21.70
CA THR A 30 0.86 1.46 -22.04
C THR A 30 -0.49 1.81 -21.41
N GLN A 31 -1.41 0.86 -21.28
CA GLN A 31 -2.67 1.04 -20.56
C GLN A 31 -2.43 1.28 -19.06
N PHE A 32 -1.53 0.52 -18.42
CA PHE A 32 -1.12 0.74 -17.03
C PHE A 32 -0.49 2.13 -16.83
N LEU A 33 0.40 2.57 -17.72
CA LEU A 33 1.01 3.91 -17.64
C LEU A 33 -0.04 5.03 -17.83
N LYS A 34 -1.05 4.84 -18.69
CA LYS A 34 -2.16 5.79 -18.86
C LYS A 34 -3.05 5.95 -17.61
N ILE A 35 -3.11 4.94 -16.75
CA ILE A 35 -3.84 5.00 -15.48
C ILE A 35 -3.08 5.86 -14.44
N GLY A 36 -1.83 6.24 -14.73
CA GLY A 36 -0.97 7.01 -13.83
C GLY A 36 -0.27 6.16 -12.77
N CYS A 37 -0.27 4.84 -12.93
CA CYS A 37 0.46 3.91 -12.07
C CYS A 37 1.88 3.72 -12.63
N TYR A 38 2.80 4.61 -12.24
CA TYR A 38 4.22 4.43 -12.51
C TYR A 38 4.82 3.50 -11.44
N ASN A 39 5.40 2.37 -11.86
CA ASN A 39 6.25 1.57 -10.97
C ASN A 39 7.53 2.33 -10.64
N ILE A 40 8.15 2.02 -9.49
CA ILE A 40 9.42 2.62 -9.05
C ILE A 40 10.52 2.52 -10.12
N ASP A 41 10.47 1.49 -10.96
CA ASP A 41 11.44 1.23 -12.03
C ASP A 41 11.33 2.19 -13.23
N ASN A 42 10.26 3.00 -13.31
CA ASN A 42 10.11 4.06 -14.31
C ASN A 42 10.33 5.47 -13.70
N TYR A 43 10.89 5.54 -12.48
CA TYR A 43 11.22 6.80 -11.84
C TYR A 43 12.42 7.44 -12.55
N ILE A 44 12.19 8.59 -13.18
CA ILE A 44 13.24 9.46 -13.70
C ILE A 44 13.33 10.64 -12.74
N GLU A 45 14.51 10.85 -12.13
CA GLU A 45 14.76 11.93 -11.16
C GLU A 45 14.42 13.32 -11.73
N ASP A 46 14.67 13.52 -13.03
CA ASP A 46 14.42 14.80 -13.73
C ASP A 46 12.96 15.00 -14.15
N MET A 47 12.05 14.06 -13.89
CA MET A 47 10.66 14.15 -14.33
C MET A 47 9.79 15.06 -13.47
N MET A 48 10.34 15.55 -12.35
CA MET A 48 9.64 16.40 -11.38
C MET A 48 10.36 17.73 -11.25
N GLU A 49 10.24 18.59 -12.26
CA GLU A 49 10.61 19.99 -12.17
C GLU A 49 9.49 20.79 -11.49
N GLY A 50 9.81 21.55 -10.45
CA GLY A 50 8.87 22.51 -9.85
C GLY A 50 9.21 22.96 -8.44
N ASP A 51 8.49 23.98 -7.98
CA ASP A 51 8.63 24.62 -6.66
C ASP A 51 8.30 23.68 -5.47
N GLU A 52 7.89 22.44 -5.73
CA GLU A 52 7.45 21.46 -4.74
C GLU A 52 8.63 20.67 -4.11
N ILE A 53 9.86 20.86 -4.59
CA ILE A 53 11.07 20.24 -4.01
C ILE A 53 11.80 21.27 -3.14
N ILE A 54 11.79 21.04 -1.83
CA ILE A 54 12.49 21.89 -0.85
C ILE A 54 13.60 21.06 -0.22
N ASN A 55 14.86 21.48 -0.40
CA ASN A 55 16.06 20.78 0.10
C ASN A 55 16.16 19.32 -0.35
N GLY A 56 15.83 19.03 -1.62
CA GLY A 56 15.85 17.66 -2.16
C GLY A 56 14.75 16.74 -1.59
N ARG A 57 13.75 17.30 -0.91
CA ARG A 57 12.56 16.56 -0.48
C ARG A 57 11.31 17.08 -1.17
N HIS A 58 10.53 16.17 -1.72
CA HIS A 58 9.18 16.49 -2.18
C HIS A 58 8.33 16.91 -1.00
N ARG A 59 7.76 18.12 -1.09
CA ARG A 59 6.73 18.60 -0.17
C ARG A 59 5.43 18.68 -0.95
N PHE A 60 4.54 17.73 -0.69
CA PHE A 60 3.15 17.87 -1.11
C PHE A 60 2.45 18.94 -0.26
N GLU A 61 1.65 19.77 -0.92
CA GLU A 61 0.71 20.65 -0.22
C GLU A 61 -0.38 19.85 0.51
N ARG A 62 -1.29 20.54 1.20
CA ARG A 62 -2.43 19.89 1.86
C ARG A 62 -3.31 19.19 0.83
N MET A 63 -3.75 17.99 1.17
CA MET A 63 -4.73 17.23 0.40
C MET A 63 -6.13 17.83 0.64
N ASN A 64 -6.46 18.89 -0.11
CA ASN A 64 -7.67 19.69 0.10
C ASN A 64 -8.60 19.77 -1.11
N LYS A 65 -8.22 19.20 -2.27
CA LYS A 65 -9.11 19.13 -3.42
C LYS A 65 -10.06 17.97 -3.24
N ILE A 66 -11.36 18.19 -3.40
CA ILE A 66 -12.36 17.14 -3.28
C ILE A 66 -12.70 16.64 -4.69
N CYS A 67 -12.75 15.32 -4.87
CA CYS A 67 -13.22 14.72 -6.11
C CYS A 67 -14.74 14.88 -6.25
N ASP A 68 -15.22 15.44 -7.37
CA ASP A 68 -16.66 15.64 -7.61
C ASP A 68 -17.47 14.34 -7.72
N LYS A 69 -16.79 13.20 -7.95
CA LYS A 69 -17.43 11.90 -8.21
C LYS A 69 -17.50 11.02 -6.97
N CYS A 70 -16.38 10.89 -6.24
CA CYS A 70 -16.29 10.03 -5.05
C CYS A 70 -16.02 10.77 -3.74
N TYR A 71 -15.91 12.10 -3.77
CA TYR A 71 -15.63 12.96 -2.62
C TYR A 71 -14.29 12.68 -1.90
N ALA A 72 -13.42 11.86 -2.48
CA ALA A 72 -12.08 11.64 -1.96
C ALA A 72 -11.28 12.94 -1.97
N LEU A 73 -10.46 13.13 -0.92
CA LEU A 73 -9.48 14.20 -0.86
C LEU A 73 -8.32 13.88 -1.82
N LYS A 74 -7.85 14.90 -2.52
CA LYS A 74 -6.84 14.84 -3.58
C LYS A 74 -5.78 15.90 -3.41
N TRP A 75 -4.59 15.62 -3.94
CA TRP A 75 -3.55 16.64 -4.14
C TRP A 75 -3.78 17.44 -5.43
N LYS A 76 -3.19 18.64 -5.51
CA LYS A 76 -3.42 19.60 -6.60
C LYS A 76 -3.10 19.05 -7.99
N ASN A 77 -2.03 18.26 -8.11
CA ASN A 77 -1.50 17.71 -9.36
C ASN A 77 -1.79 16.21 -9.54
N GLU A 78 -2.69 15.66 -8.73
CA GLU A 78 -3.01 14.24 -8.78
C GLU A 78 -3.91 13.91 -9.98
N THR A 79 -3.57 12.83 -10.69
CA THR A 79 -4.29 12.43 -11.91
C THR A 79 -5.77 12.16 -11.62
N LYS A 80 -6.64 12.35 -12.63
CA LYS A 80 -8.09 12.12 -12.49
C LYS A 80 -8.42 10.68 -12.08
N GLY A 81 -7.56 9.72 -12.46
CA GLY A 81 -7.75 8.30 -12.21
C GLY A 81 -7.42 7.82 -10.79
N PHE A 82 -6.67 8.59 -10.00
CA PHE A 82 -6.04 8.07 -8.78
C PHE A 82 -7.03 7.69 -7.66
N CYS A 83 -8.23 8.31 -7.62
CA CYS A 83 -9.22 8.07 -6.57
C CYS A 83 -10.33 7.08 -6.97
N CYS A 84 -11.03 7.34 -8.08
CA CYS A 84 -12.18 6.54 -8.53
C CYS A 84 -12.08 6.14 -10.01
N LEU A 85 -10.87 6.14 -10.57
CA LEU A 85 -10.62 5.93 -11.99
C LEU A 85 -11.53 6.83 -12.86
N ASP A 86 -11.58 8.13 -12.52
CA ASP A 86 -12.47 9.10 -13.14
C ASP A 86 -13.96 8.69 -13.13
N GLY A 87 -14.43 8.10 -12.03
CA GLY A 87 -15.84 7.72 -11.82
C GLY A 87 -16.21 6.33 -12.31
N GLN A 88 -15.26 5.55 -12.83
CA GLN A 88 -15.51 4.16 -13.22
C GLN A 88 -15.68 3.26 -11.99
N ILE A 89 -15.10 3.65 -10.85
CA ILE A 89 -15.20 2.92 -9.58
C ILE A 89 -16.18 3.65 -8.66
N ILE A 90 -17.25 2.97 -8.29
CA ILE A 90 -18.20 3.44 -7.27
C ILE A 90 -17.80 2.81 -5.95
N LEU A 91 -17.30 3.64 -5.03
CA LEU A 91 -16.99 3.22 -3.66
C LEU A 91 -18.25 3.34 -2.81
N SER A 92 -18.54 2.32 -2.01
CA SER A 92 -19.58 2.42 -0.99
C SER A 92 -19.24 3.51 0.02
N PRO A 93 -20.22 4.26 0.54
CA PRO A 93 -19.99 5.19 1.63
C PRO A 93 -19.33 4.49 2.82
N LEU A 94 -18.35 5.14 3.43
CA LEU A 94 -17.73 4.65 4.65
C LEU A 94 -18.77 4.66 5.77
N HIS A 95 -18.84 3.58 6.53
CA HIS A 95 -19.61 3.58 7.78
C HIS A 95 -19.00 4.55 8.77
N GLU A 96 -19.84 5.20 9.56
CA GLU A 96 -19.38 6.07 10.64
C GLU A 96 -18.49 5.27 11.60
N ALA A 97 -17.38 5.90 12.01
CA ALA A 97 -16.52 5.30 13.01
C ALA A 97 -17.30 5.14 14.32
N PRO A 98 -17.11 4.03 15.06
CA PRO A 98 -17.67 3.88 16.39
C PRO A 98 -17.37 5.10 17.27
N PRO A 99 -18.34 5.63 18.06
CA PRO A 99 -18.19 6.90 18.76
C PRO A 99 -16.94 6.99 19.65
N MET A 100 -16.55 5.88 20.27
CA MET A 100 -15.34 5.82 21.09
C MET A 100 -14.07 6.08 20.26
N LEU A 101 -13.97 5.45 19.09
CA LEU A 101 -12.82 5.63 18.19
C LEU A 101 -12.82 7.02 17.56
N TYR A 102 -13.99 7.53 17.19
CA TYR A 102 -14.12 8.90 16.70
C TYR A 102 -13.61 9.90 17.73
N ASN A 103 -14.12 9.83 18.96
CA ASN A 103 -13.68 10.71 20.05
C ASN A 103 -12.19 10.56 20.34
N LEU A 104 -11.65 9.34 20.38
CA LEU A 104 -10.23 9.12 20.58
C LEU A 104 -9.37 9.78 19.49
N LEU A 105 -9.83 9.82 18.25
CA LEU A 105 -9.11 10.39 17.11
C LEU A 105 -9.35 11.89 16.92
N THR A 106 -10.46 12.46 17.38
CA THR A 106 -10.83 13.86 17.11
C THR A 106 -10.89 14.76 18.34
N SER A 107 -11.11 14.18 19.52
CA SER A 107 -11.19 14.94 20.77
C SER A 107 -9.90 14.82 21.56
N ASN A 108 -9.48 15.92 22.19
CA ASN A 108 -8.50 15.86 23.25
C ASN A 108 -9.21 15.24 24.45
N ASP A 109 -8.80 14.02 24.84
CA ASP A 109 -9.34 13.34 26.00
C ASP A 109 -9.22 14.26 27.23
N PRO A 110 -10.32 14.58 27.93
CA PRO A 110 -10.27 15.42 29.13
C PRO A 110 -9.36 14.88 30.23
N ASN A 111 -9.04 13.58 30.21
CA ASN A 111 -8.19 12.92 31.20
C ASN A 111 -6.71 12.86 30.79
N THR A 112 -6.37 13.28 29.57
CA THR A 112 -5.02 13.17 29.03
C THR A 112 -4.58 14.51 28.46
N ASP A 113 -3.48 15.08 28.98
CA ASP A 113 -2.96 16.40 28.57
C ASP A 113 -2.51 16.46 27.09
N LYS A 114 -2.46 15.32 26.39
CA LYS A 114 -2.00 15.21 25.01
C LYS A 114 -3.04 14.50 24.12
N PRO A 115 -3.30 15.01 22.90
CA PRO A 115 -4.12 14.32 21.92
C PRO A 115 -3.57 12.92 21.64
N TYR A 116 -4.44 11.91 21.61
CA TYR A 116 -4.05 10.54 21.28
C TYR A 116 -3.34 10.44 19.92
N VAL A 117 -3.80 11.22 18.94
CA VAL A 117 -3.25 11.25 17.57
C VAL A 117 -1.77 11.63 17.54
N ASP A 118 -1.32 12.51 18.44
CA ASP A 118 0.09 12.93 18.51
C ASP A 118 1.02 11.77 18.87
N SER A 119 0.49 10.79 19.63
CA SER A 119 1.24 9.62 20.11
C SER A 119 0.78 8.31 19.47
N ILE A 120 -0.06 8.34 18.43
CA ILE A 120 -0.67 7.15 17.82
C ILE A 120 0.37 6.12 17.35
N ARG A 121 1.53 6.58 16.86
CA ARG A 121 2.63 5.70 16.46
C ARG A 121 3.18 4.92 17.66
N ALA A 122 3.40 5.60 18.79
CA ALA A 122 3.90 4.95 20.00
C ALA A 122 2.90 3.92 20.52
N TYR A 123 1.61 4.26 20.56
CA TYR A 123 0.56 3.32 20.94
C TYR A 123 0.53 2.11 20.00
N ASN A 124 0.50 2.33 18.68
CA ASN A 124 0.50 1.23 17.70
C ASN A 124 1.75 0.35 17.82
N SER A 125 2.92 0.94 18.08
CA SER A 125 4.15 0.18 18.32
C SER A 125 4.08 -0.67 19.59
N ILE A 126 3.51 -0.16 20.68
CA ILE A 126 3.31 -0.93 21.91
C ILE A 126 2.30 -2.06 21.65
N PHE A 127 1.17 -1.75 21.00
CA PHE A 127 0.14 -2.73 20.71
C PHE A 127 0.59 -3.83 19.74
N ALA A 128 1.50 -3.53 18.81
CA ALA A 128 2.10 -4.53 17.91
C ALA A 128 2.83 -5.65 18.68
N PHE A 129 3.30 -5.39 19.89
CA PHE A 129 3.89 -6.41 20.77
C PHE A 129 2.85 -7.12 21.66
N THR A 130 1.69 -6.51 21.92
CA THR A 130 0.66 -7.10 22.81
C THR A 130 -0.15 -8.20 22.16
N SER A 131 -0.18 -8.26 20.83
CA SER A 131 -0.82 -9.30 20.03
C SER A 131 0.10 -10.49 19.73
N LEU A 132 1.16 -10.67 20.52
CA LEU A 132 2.11 -11.76 20.34
C LEU A 132 1.44 -13.09 20.68
N GLY A 133 1.05 -13.83 19.66
CA GLY A 133 0.69 -15.24 19.76
C GLY A 133 1.96 -16.10 19.67
N ALA A 134 2.26 -16.82 20.74
CA ALA A 134 3.33 -17.79 20.80
C ALA A 134 2.87 -18.98 21.67
N ASN A 135 3.35 -20.18 21.35
CA ASN A 135 3.18 -21.32 22.26
C ASN A 135 4.16 -21.11 23.42
N ILE A 136 3.62 -20.68 24.56
CA ILE A 136 4.39 -20.44 25.77
C ILE A 136 4.48 -21.76 26.53
N ASP A 137 5.70 -22.17 26.83
CA ASP A 137 5.97 -23.24 27.79
C ASP A 137 5.78 -22.68 29.20
N GLU A 138 4.65 -22.98 29.85
CA GLU A 138 4.30 -22.42 31.16
C GLU A 138 5.24 -22.88 32.28
N ASP A 139 5.89 -24.03 32.13
CA ASP A 139 6.85 -24.53 33.12
C ASP A 139 8.13 -23.68 33.12
N LEU A 140 8.56 -23.22 31.94
CA LEU A 140 9.72 -22.34 31.79
C LEU A 140 9.37 -20.87 32.04
N ALA A 141 8.19 -20.43 31.61
CA ALA A 141 7.73 -19.05 31.70
C ALA A 141 7.38 -18.61 33.14
N ASN A 142 7.19 -19.55 34.07
CA ASN A 142 6.92 -19.28 35.49
C ASN A 142 8.14 -19.50 36.40
N ALA A 143 9.35 -19.67 35.84
CA ALA A 143 10.56 -19.83 36.64
C ALA A 143 10.80 -18.61 37.55
N LYS A 144 10.77 -18.81 38.86
CA LYS A 144 10.94 -17.76 39.89
C LYS A 144 12.39 -17.57 40.36
N GLU A 145 13.31 -18.43 39.92
CA GLU A 145 14.74 -18.38 40.26
C GLU A 145 15.60 -18.36 38.99
N GLY A 146 16.59 -17.46 38.98
CA GLY A 146 17.48 -17.22 37.83
C GLY A 146 17.09 -15.99 36.99
N VAL A 147 17.88 -15.70 35.94
CA VAL A 147 17.58 -14.60 35.01
C VAL A 147 16.37 -15.00 34.16
N TYR A 148 15.27 -14.27 34.32
CA TYR A 148 14.05 -14.49 33.55
C TYR A 148 14.32 -14.37 32.04
N THR A 149 14.24 -15.48 31.33
CA THR A 149 14.44 -15.52 29.88
C THR A 149 13.15 -16.01 29.20
N PHE A 150 12.34 -15.07 28.73
CA PHE A 150 11.19 -15.38 27.88
C PHE A 150 11.71 -15.85 26.51
N ARG A 151 11.53 -17.14 26.21
CA ARG A 151 12.02 -17.77 24.97
C ARG A 151 10.86 -18.35 24.17
N ILE A 152 10.63 -17.78 22.98
CA ILE A 152 9.68 -18.33 22.01
C ILE A 152 10.42 -19.38 21.16
N GLN A 153 9.88 -20.60 21.10
CA GLN A 153 10.32 -21.61 20.15
C GLN A 153 9.23 -21.84 19.11
N GLY A 154 9.58 -21.70 17.82
CA GLY A 154 8.63 -21.83 16.70
C GLY A 154 8.25 -20.49 16.08
N ALA A 155 7.09 -20.45 15.41
CA ALA A 155 6.62 -19.28 14.68
C ALA A 155 5.90 -18.29 15.61
N LEU A 156 6.22 -17.01 15.43
CA LEU A 156 5.52 -15.88 16.04
C LEU A 156 4.31 -15.53 15.16
N TYR A 157 3.11 -15.51 15.73
CA TYR A 157 1.89 -15.15 15.03
C TYR A 157 1.16 -14.01 15.74
N HIS A 158 0.28 -13.32 15.01
CA HIS A 158 -0.58 -12.30 15.60
C HIS A 158 -1.82 -12.99 16.17
N ARG A 159 -2.09 -12.83 17.47
CA ARG A 159 -3.30 -13.35 18.12
C ARG A 159 -4.40 -12.29 18.00
N ILE A 160 -5.27 -12.45 17.00
CA ILE A 160 -6.50 -11.64 16.79
C ILE A 160 -7.61 -12.16 17.69
#